data_AF-A0A429FTB3-F1
#
_entry.id   AF-A0A429FTB3-F1
#
_cell.length_a   1.000
_cell.length_b   1.000
_cell.length_c   1.000
_cell.angle_alpha   90.00
_cell.angle_beta   90.00
_cell.angle_gamma   90.00
#
_symmetry.space_group_name_H-M   'P 1'
#
loop_
_entity.id
_entity.type
_entity.pdbx_description
1 polymer ?
#
loop_
_entity_poly.entity_id
_entity_poly.type
_entity_poly.pdbx_seq_one_letter_code
_entity_poly.pdbx_strand_id
1 'polypeptide(L)'
;GMDAVAWWRRVDGRALEGVVALVLLLVGLFGVVVPVLRVIGPLPGVDSRTVGLDGAEGVGGAVAGDGVELRGLHEAELVFADPGLWERVLIVLPGVTGAILFVVILERLLRMVRTFHDGDAFAPENARRLTAIAVAVLLTGTLVPLVAGLTAGALVDGTWAEEAARTGYEPSGLWVLVAILLFAVAGAFRHGTRLRADTEGLV
;
A
#
# COMPACT_ATOMS: atom_id res chain seq x y z
N GLY A 1 -2.27 -17.71 39.82
CA GLY A 1 -1.04 -17.28 39.12
C GLY A 1 -1.11 -17.54 37.62
N MET A 2 -1.21 -18.81 37.21
CA MET A 2 -1.19 -19.23 35.79
C MET A 2 -2.46 -18.85 35.01
N ASP A 3 -3.62 -18.78 35.65
CA ASP A 3 -4.90 -18.45 34.98
C ASP A 3 -4.99 -16.99 34.52
N ALA A 4 -4.36 -16.07 35.26
CA ALA A 4 -4.29 -14.66 34.90
C ALA A 4 -3.47 -14.46 33.62
N VAL A 5 -2.31 -15.12 33.50
CA VAL A 5 -1.43 -15.01 32.33
C VAL A 5 -2.08 -15.62 31.08
N ALA A 6 -2.80 -16.74 31.22
CA ALA A 6 -3.52 -17.38 30.12
C ALA A 6 -4.77 -16.60 29.68
N TRP A 7 -5.39 -15.85 30.58
CA TRP A 7 -6.48 -14.92 30.25
C TRP A 7 -5.95 -13.69 29.52
N TRP A 8 -4.87 -13.06 30.02
CA TRP A 8 -4.23 -11.91 29.37
C TRP A 8 -3.78 -12.22 27.95
N ARG A 9 -3.11 -13.36 27.70
CA ARG A 9 -2.72 -13.78 26.33
C ARG A 9 -3.90 -13.97 25.36
N ARG A 10 -5.05 -14.43 25.86
CA ARG A 10 -6.27 -14.61 25.04
C ARG A 10 -6.95 -13.29 24.72
N VAL A 11 -6.97 -12.35 25.67
CA VAL A 11 -7.49 -11.00 25.44
C VAL A 11 -6.61 -10.24 24.46
N ASP A 12 -5.29 -10.36 24.59
CA ASP A 12 -4.30 -9.72 23.72
C ASP A 12 -4.40 -10.21 22.27
N GLY A 13 -4.57 -11.53 22.08
CA GLY A 13 -4.76 -12.12 20.74
C GLY A 13 -6.05 -11.66 20.05
N ARG A 14 -7.17 -11.59 20.77
CA ARG A 14 -8.45 -11.10 20.22
C ARG A 14 -8.44 -9.60 19.96
N ALA A 15 -7.76 -8.83 20.81
CA ALA A 15 -7.56 -7.40 20.59
C ALA A 15 -6.75 -7.15 19.32
N LEU A 16 -5.64 -7.89 19.13
CA LEU A 16 -4.83 -7.80 17.91
C LEU A 16 -5.63 -8.17 16.66
N GLU A 17 -6.39 -9.27 16.70
CA GLU A 17 -7.26 -9.65 15.58
C GLU A 17 -8.29 -8.55 15.26
N GLY A 18 -8.96 -8.03 16.29
CA GLY A 18 -9.94 -6.95 16.15
C GLY A 18 -9.34 -5.67 15.57
N VAL A 19 -8.14 -5.29 16.01
CA VAL A 19 -7.41 -4.13 15.49
C VAL A 19 -7.05 -4.33 14.02
N VAL A 20 -6.47 -5.49 13.66
CA VAL A 20 -6.11 -5.77 12.26
C VAL A 20 -7.36 -5.80 11.36
N ALA A 21 -8.46 -6.40 11.82
CA ALA A 21 -9.71 -6.43 11.09
C ALA A 21 -10.33 -5.03 10.92
N LEU A 22 -10.27 -4.18 11.96
CA LEU A 22 -10.72 -2.80 11.88
C LEU A 22 -9.88 -1.99 10.88
N VAL A 23 -8.55 -2.12 10.94
CA VAL A 23 -7.65 -1.45 9.98
C VAL A 23 -7.93 -1.94 8.56
N LEU A 24 -8.11 -3.25 8.34
CA LEU A 24 -8.50 -3.82 7.05
C LEU A 24 -9.80 -3.21 6.52
N LEU A 25 -10.82 -3.09 7.38
CA LEU A 25 -12.11 -2.49 7.02
C LEU A 25 -11.95 -1.01 6.66
N LEU A 26 -11.21 -0.24 7.46
CA LEU A 26 -10.97 1.17 7.22
C LEU A 26 -10.18 1.41 5.92
N VAL A 27 -9.12 0.63 5.69
CA VAL A 27 -8.32 0.72 4.46
C VAL A 27 -9.14 0.31 3.24
N GLY A 28 -9.92 -0.76 3.32
CA GLY A 28 -10.81 -1.17 2.22
C GLY A 28 -11.86 -0.10 1.91
N LEU A 29 -12.49 0.47 2.93
CA LEU A 29 -13.51 1.49 2.77
C LEU A 29 -12.93 2.81 2.21
N PHE A 30 -11.92 3.37 2.87
CA PHE A 30 -11.40 4.70 2.55
C PHE A 30 -10.33 4.69 1.46
N GLY A 31 -9.59 3.60 1.30
CA GLY A 31 -8.53 3.47 0.30
C GLY A 31 -8.99 2.89 -1.04
N VAL A 32 -10.12 2.16 -1.06
CA VAL A 32 -10.63 1.51 -2.29
C VAL A 32 -12.05 1.96 -2.62
N VAL A 33 -13.01 1.76 -1.72
CA VAL A 33 -14.43 2.01 -2.02
C VAL A 33 -14.71 3.49 -2.23
N VAL A 34 -14.31 4.35 -1.30
CA VAL A 34 -14.55 5.80 -1.41
C VAL A 34 -13.93 6.40 -2.68
N PRO A 35 -12.64 6.15 -3.02
CA PRO A 35 -12.06 6.68 -4.25
C PRO A 35 -12.78 6.19 -5.52
N VAL A 36 -13.17 4.91 -5.58
CA VAL A 36 -13.96 4.38 -6.71
C VAL A 36 -15.31 5.08 -6.83
N LEU A 37 -15.99 5.35 -5.71
CA LEU A 37 -17.24 6.12 -5.69
C LEU A 37 -17.03 7.58 -6.13
N ARG A 38 -15.87 8.19 -5.86
CA ARG A 38 -15.56 9.54 -6.38
C ARG A 38 -15.35 9.56 -7.89
N VAL A 39 -14.85 8.47 -8.47
CA VAL A 39 -14.72 8.33 -9.93
C VAL A 39 -16.08 8.19 -10.61
N ILE A 40 -16.99 7.37 -10.05
CA ILE A 40 -18.29 7.03 -10.66
C ILE A 40 -19.36 8.12 -10.46
N GLY A 41 -19.13 9.10 -9.57
CA GLY A 41 -19.98 10.28 -9.39
C GLY A 41 -20.99 10.34 -8.23
N PRO A 42 -21.21 9.31 -7.36
CA PRO A 42 -22.08 9.50 -6.19
C PRO A 42 -21.46 10.34 -5.05
N LEU A 43 -20.17 10.68 -5.15
CA LEU A 43 -19.44 11.53 -4.19
C LEU A 43 -18.80 12.72 -4.91
N PRO A 44 -18.44 13.80 -4.18
CA PRO A 44 -17.64 14.90 -4.74
C PRO A 44 -16.39 14.37 -5.47
N GLY A 45 -16.08 14.95 -6.62
CA GLY A 45 -14.96 14.56 -7.49
C GLY A 45 -13.60 14.65 -6.81
N VAL A 46 -12.62 13.97 -7.39
CA VAL A 46 -11.21 14.19 -7.04
C VAL A 46 -10.63 15.12 -8.08
N ASP A 47 -10.35 16.35 -7.63
CA ASP A 47 -9.97 17.44 -8.51
C ASP A 47 -8.49 17.82 -8.33
N SER A 48 -7.78 17.12 -7.43
CA SER A 48 -6.35 17.38 -7.23
C SER A 48 -5.53 16.13 -6.96
N ARG A 49 -4.24 16.21 -7.32
CA ARG A 49 -3.24 15.19 -7.05
C ARG A 49 -1.87 15.80 -6.81
N THR A 50 -1.17 15.33 -5.79
CA THR A 50 0.24 15.68 -5.56
C THR A 50 1.16 14.91 -6.50
N VAL A 51 2.08 15.61 -7.14
CA VAL A 51 3.13 15.09 -8.02
C VAL A 51 4.46 15.74 -7.62
N GLY A 52 5.56 14.99 -7.75
CA GLY A 52 6.91 15.55 -7.55
C GLY A 52 7.26 16.53 -8.67
N LEU A 53 8.13 17.49 -8.39
CA LEU A 53 8.67 18.41 -9.41
C LEU A 53 10.08 18.01 -9.81
N ASP A 54 10.43 18.20 -11.09
CA ASP A 54 11.80 18.06 -11.58
C ASP A 54 12.51 19.42 -11.55
N GLY A 55 13.09 19.77 -10.40
CA GLY A 55 13.90 20.99 -10.24
C GLY A 55 13.97 21.50 -8.80
N ALA A 56 15.09 22.15 -8.46
CA ALA A 56 15.32 22.79 -7.15
C ALA A 56 14.66 24.20 -7.04
N GLU A 57 14.16 24.73 -8.16
CA GLU A 57 13.44 25.99 -8.21
C GLU A 57 11.94 25.69 -8.16
N GLY A 58 11.41 25.60 -6.94
CA GLY A 58 9.97 25.47 -6.72
C GLY A 58 9.22 26.53 -7.52
N VAL A 59 8.09 26.15 -8.11
CA VAL A 59 7.24 27.08 -8.86
C VAL A 59 6.74 28.14 -7.87
N GLY A 60 7.31 29.34 -7.96
CA GLY A 60 6.99 30.46 -7.08
C GLY A 60 5.59 31.00 -7.38
N GLY A 61 4.57 30.35 -6.84
CA GLY A 61 3.17 30.74 -6.98
C GLY A 61 2.34 29.77 -7.83
N ALA A 62 1.01 29.92 -7.76
CA ALA A 62 0.08 29.20 -8.61
C ALA A 62 0.27 29.61 -10.06
N VAL A 63 0.84 28.71 -10.87
CA VAL A 63 0.86 28.88 -12.33
C VAL A 63 -0.34 28.11 -12.88
N ALA A 64 -1.22 28.82 -13.57
CA ALA A 64 -2.45 28.29 -14.13
C ALA A 64 -2.44 28.42 -15.65
N GLY A 65 -2.74 27.33 -16.35
CA GLY A 65 -2.88 27.26 -17.79
C GLY A 65 -3.66 26.02 -18.19
N ASP A 66 -4.51 26.12 -19.22
CA ASP A 66 -5.32 25.01 -19.75
C ASP A 66 -6.15 24.21 -18.71
N GLY A 67 -6.64 24.90 -17.66
CA GLY A 67 -7.48 24.26 -16.63
C GLY A 67 -6.71 23.44 -15.58
N VAL A 68 -5.37 23.49 -15.62
CA VAL A 68 -4.46 22.87 -14.65
C VAL A 68 -3.74 23.96 -13.85
N GLU A 69 -3.74 23.84 -12.52
CA GLU A 69 -3.01 24.72 -11.61
C GLU A 69 -1.94 23.90 -10.85
N LEU A 70 -0.68 24.35 -10.85
CA LEU A 70 0.39 23.79 -10.02
C LEU A 70 0.52 24.61 -8.73
N ARG A 71 0.40 23.97 -7.56
CA ARG A 71 0.65 24.61 -6.25
C ARG A 71 1.73 23.88 -5.46
N GLY A 72 2.85 24.53 -5.17
CA GLY A 72 3.83 24.07 -4.18
C GLY A 72 5.30 24.26 -4.56
N LEU A 73 6.18 24.11 -3.56
CA LEU A 73 7.62 24.40 -3.69
C LEU A 73 8.52 23.16 -3.85
N HIS A 74 8.05 21.96 -3.47
CA HIS A 74 8.83 20.70 -3.50
C HIS A 74 7.96 19.52 -3.98
N GLU A 75 6.71 19.48 -3.54
CA GLU A 75 5.62 18.74 -4.17
C GLU A 75 4.69 19.76 -4.82
N ALA A 76 4.25 19.52 -6.05
CA ALA A 76 3.22 20.32 -6.68
C ALA A 76 1.89 19.57 -6.68
N GLU A 77 0.86 20.23 -6.18
CA GLU A 77 -0.51 19.79 -6.36
C GLU A 77 -0.97 20.20 -7.76
N LEU A 78 -1.24 19.23 -8.63
CA LEU A 78 -1.98 19.41 -9.88
C LEU A 78 -3.46 19.52 -9.52
N VAL A 79 -4.07 20.68 -9.73
CA VAL A 79 -5.51 20.90 -9.58
C VAL A 79 -6.14 20.99 -10.95
N PHE A 80 -7.18 20.20 -11.19
CA PHE A 80 -7.95 20.12 -12.43
C PHE A 80 -9.31 20.80 -12.22
N ALA A 81 -9.68 21.76 -13.07
CA ALA A 81 -10.90 22.55 -12.90
C ALA A 81 -12.20 21.76 -13.16
N ASP A 82 -12.21 20.84 -14.13
CA ASP A 82 -13.34 19.95 -14.41
C ASP A 82 -12.82 18.62 -14.97
N PRO A 83 -12.35 17.70 -14.10
CA PRO A 83 -11.71 16.49 -14.56
C PRO A 83 -12.72 15.54 -15.19
N GLY A 84 -12.45 15.13 -16.42
CA GLY A 84 -13.21 14.10 -17.12
C GLY A 84 -13.09 12.73 -16.43
N LEU A 85 -13.91 11.76 -16.85
CA LEU A 85 -13.92 10.41 -16.25
C LEU A 85 -12.52 9.75 -16.29
N TRP A 86 -11.81 9.90 -17.40
CA TRP A 86 -10.48 9.30 -17.57
C TRP A 86 -9.44 9.94 -16.65
N GLU A 87 -9.46 11.26 -16.51
CA GLU A 87 -8.57 12.01 -15.61
C GLU A 87 -8.83 11.61 -14.16
N ARG A 88 -10.10 11.49 -13.74
CA ARG A 88 -10.45 10.99 -12.39
C ARG A 88 -9.90 9.59 -12.13
N VAL A 89 -9.94 8.70 -13.14
CA VAL A 89 -9.32 7.36 -13.04
C VAL A 89 -7.82 7.49 -12.84
N LEU A 90 -7.12 8.26 -13.69
CA LEU A 90 -5.66 8.45 -13.61
C LEU A 90 -5.22 9.08 -12.29
N ILE A 91 -6.01 10.02 -11.75
CA ILE A 91 -5.77 10.67 -10.46
C ILE A 91 -5.82 9.64 -9.31
N VAL A 92 -6.83 8.77 -9.31
CA VAL A 92 -7.09 7.85 -8.20
C VAL A 92 -6.28 6.55 -8.28
N LEU A 93 -5.86 6.14 -9.48
CA LEU A 93 -5.27 4.82 -9.75
C LEU A 93 -4.06 4.46 -8.87
N PRO A 94 -3.06 5.33 -8.64
CA PRO A 94 -1.91 4.97 -7.80
C PRO A 94 -2.31 4.74 -6.34
N GLY A 95 -3.20 5.59 -5.80
CA GLY A 95 -3.70 5.46 -4.43
C GLY A 95 -4.49 4.17 -4.23
N VAL A 96 -5.40 3.85 -5.16
CA VAL A 96 -6.16 2.59 -5.12
C VAL A 96 -5.24 1.37 -5.28
N THR A 97 -4.23 1.44 -6.14
CA THR A 97 -3.23 0.37 -6.29
C THR A 97 -2.52 0.09 -4.96
N GLY A 98 -2.04 1.14 -4.28
CA GLY A 98 -1.43 1.03 -2.96
C GLY A 98 -2.39 0.47 -1.91
N ALA A 99 -3.64 0.94 -1.90
CA ALA A 99 -4.66 0.48 -0.97
C ALA A 99 -5.01 -1.01 -1.16
N ILE A 100 -5.13 -1.49 -2.41
CA ILE A 100 -5.36 -2.91 -2.71
C ILE A 100 -4.21 -3.78 -2.20
N LEU A 101 -2.96 -3.37 -2.45
CA LEU A 101 -1.79 -4.08 -1.94
C LEU A 101 -1.79 -4.11 -0.40
N PHE A 102 -2.17 -3.01 0.25
CA PHE A 102 -2.25 -2.96 1.70
C PHE A 102 -3.37 -3.83 2.27
N VAL A 103 -4.53 -3.88 1.60
CA VAL A 103 -5.61 -4.83 1.91
C VAL A 103 -5.10 -6.28 1.83
N VAL A 104 -4.34 -6.64 0.78
CA VAL A 104 -3.74 -7.98 0.67
C VAL A 104 -2.79 -8.25 1.84
N ILE A 105 -1.95 -7.29 2.23
CA ILE A 105 -1.04 -7.45 3.36
C ILE A 105 -1.82 -7.69 4.66
N LEU A 106 -2.80 -6.84 4.97
CA LEU A 106 -3.61 -6.92 6.18
C LEU A 106 -4.44 -8.20 6.25
N GLU A 107 -4.97 -8.64 5.10
CA GLU A 107 -5.71 -9.89 4.97
C GLU A 107 -4.85 -11.11 5.31
N ARG A 108 -3.60 -11.15 4.81
CA ARG A 108 -2.64 -12.22 5.13
C ARG A 108 -2.17 -12.16 6.57
N LEU A 109 -1.96 -10.97 7.12
CA LEU A 109 -1.64 -10.77 8.53
C LEU A 109 -2.78 -11.26 9.42
N LEU A 110 -4.03 -10.94 9.10
CA LEU A 110 -5.20 -11.38 9.85
C LEU A 110 -5.31 -12.92 9.87
N ARG A 111 -5.05 -13.57 8.72
CA ARG A 111 -5.00 -15.04 8.68
C ARG A 111 -3.87 -15.61 9.55
N MET A 112 -2.70 -14.98 9.59
CA MET A 112 -1.58 -15.41 10.45
C MET A 112 -1.88 -15.21 11.94
N VAL A 113 -2.51 -14.10 12.32
CA VAL A 113 -2.92 -13.86 13.72
C VAL A 113 -3.91 -14.93 14.18
N ARG A 114 -4.85 -15.33 13.32
CA ARG A 114 -5.79 -16.42 13.62
C ARG A 114 -5.08 -17.76 13.84
N THR A 115 -4.10 -18.12 13.02
CA THR A 115 -3.35 -19.38 13.22
C THR A 115 -2.45 -19.35 14.46
N PHE A 116 -1.98 -18.17 14.88
CA PHE A 116 -1.28 -18.03 16.16
C PHE A 116 -2.21 -18.27 17.35
N HIS A 117 -3.46 -17.82 17.27
CA HIS A 117 -4.46 -18.10 18.29
C HIS A 117 -4.76 -19.60 18.42
N ASP A 118 -4.72 -20.33 17.31
CA ASP A 118 -4.90 -21.80 17.27
C ASP A 118 -3.66 -22.57 17.76
N GLY A 119 -2.58 -21.88 18.11
CA GLY A 119 -1.41 -22.44 18.80
C GLY A 119 -0.28 -22.93 17.89
N ASP A 120 -0.39 -22.78 16.56
CA ASP A 120 0.64 -23.23 15.62
C ASP A 120 1.28 -22.07 14.85
N ALA A 121 2.27 -21.43 15.50
CA ALA A 121 3.03 -20.34 14.91
C ALA A 121 3.84 -20.78 13.68
N PHE A 122 4.29 -22.03 13.66
CA PHE A 122 5.13 -22.60 12.61
C PHE A 122 4.35 -23.49 11.64
N ALA A 123 3.05 -23.27 11.49
CA ALA A 123 2.28 -23.87 10.41
C ALA A 123 2.93 -23.51 9.05
N PRO A 124 3.19 -24.47 8.14
CA PRO A 124 3.78 -24.22 6.82
C PRO A 124 3.05 -23.13 6.01
N GLU A 125 1.75 -22.99 6.24
CA GLU A 125 0.88 -21.98 5.66
C GLU A 125 1.32 -20.56 6.03
N ASN A 126 1.81 -20.35 7.26
CA ASN A 126 2.27 -19.03 7.73
C ASN A 126 3.53 -18.58 6.96
N ALA A 127 4.42 -19.50 6.59
CA ALA A 127 5.57 -19.17 5.76
C ALA A 127 5.18 -18.75 4.33
N ARG A 128 4.14 -19.40 3.76
CA ARG A 128 3.56 -19.01 2.46
C ARG A 128 2.87 -17.65 2.55
N ARG A 129 2.11 -17.39 3.61
CA ARG A 129 1.46 -16.10 3.86
C ARG A 129 2.48 -14.97 4.00
N LEU A 130 3.57 -15.19 4.75
CA LEU A 130 4.63 -14.21 4.91
C LEU A 130 5.39 -13.92 3.60
N THR A 131 5.58 -14.93 2.75
CA THR A 131 6.14 -14.73 1.41
C THR A 131 5.23 -13.86 0.55
N ALA A 132 3.91 -14.07 0.61
CA ALA A 132 2.97 -13.23 -0.11
C ALA A 132 2.93 -11.79 0.41
N ILE A 133 3.09 -11.59 1.73
CA ILE A 133 3.25 -10.26 2.32
C ILE A 133 4.52 -9.60 1.77
N ALA A 134 5.66 -10.31 1.74
CA ALA A 134 6.91 -9.81 1.18
C ALA A 134 6.76 -9.37 -0.29
N VAL A 135 6.05 -10.15 -1.11
CA VAL A 135 5.73 -9.78 -2.50
C VAL A 135 4.87 -8.53 -2.57
N ALA A 136 3.79 -8.44 -1.77
CA ALA A 136 2.92 -7.27 -1.77
C ALA A 136 3.65 -5.98 -1.32
N VAL A 137 4.56 -6.11 -0.34
CA VAL A 137 5.44 -5.01 0.10
C VAL A 137 6.41 -4.62 -1.01
N LEU A 138 6.99 -5.58 -1.72
CA LEU A 138 7.87 -5.30 -2.86
C LEU A 138 7.13 -4.55 -3.98
N LEU A 139 5.90 -4.98 -4.29
CA LEU A 139 5.03 -4.30 -5.25
C LEU A 139 4.65 -2.90 -4.76
N THR A 140 4.48 -2.69 -3.45
CA THR A 140 4.23 -1.34 -2.91
C THR A 140 5.41 -0.42 -3.21
N GLY A 141 6.64 -0.91 -3.09
CA GLY A 141 7.85 -0.14 -3.38
C GLY A 141 8.18 0.06 -4.86
N THR A 142 7.57 -0.71 -5.77
CA THR A 142 7.92 -0.73 -7.21
C THR A 142 6.72 -0.45 -8.12
N LEU A 143 5.61 -1.17 -7.95
CA LEU A 143 4.43 -0.99 -8.79
C LEU A 143 3.71 0.33 -8.53
N VAL A 144 3.58 0.76 -7.27
CA VAL A 144 2.92 2.04 -6.94
C VAL A 144 3.64 3.24 -7.54
N PRO A 145 4.97 3.43 -7.38
CA PRO A 145 5.67 4.54 -8.04
C PRO A 145 5.67 4.43 -9.56
N LEU A 146 5.68 3.21 -10.13
CA LEU A 146 5.52 3.03 -11.57
C LEU A 146 4.15 3.52 -12.07
N VAL A 147 3.06 3.09 -11.42
CA VAL A 147 1.70 3.56 -11.73
C VAL A 147 1.60 5.07 -11.54
N ALA A 148 2.23 5.60 -10.49
CA ALA A 148 2.26 7.04 -10.23
C ALA A 148 2.92 7.82 -11.37
N GLY A 149 4.11 7.41 -11.81
CA GLY A 149 4.83 8.06 -12.92
C GLY A 149 4.07 7.99 -14.24
N LEU A 150 3.55 6.80 -14.60
CA LEU A 150 2.77 6.61 -15.83
C LEU A 150 1.50 7.46 -15.88
N THR A 151 0.77 7.52 -14.76
CA THR A 151 -0.46 8.31 -14.67
C THR A 151 -0.19 9.81 -14.58
N ALA A 152 0.91 10.22 -13.95
CA ALA A 152 1.35 11.61 -13.97
C ALA A 152 1.69 12.04 -15.39
N GLY A 153 2.48 11.24 -16.12
CA GLY A 153 2.80 11.49 -17.53
C GLY A 153 1.54 11.62 -18.40
N ALA A 154 0.60 10.70 -18.27
CA ALA A 154 -0.66 10.75 -19.01
C ALA A 154 -1.57 11.95 -18.65
N LEU A 155 -1.42 12.52 -17.44
CA LEU A 155 -2.19 13.69 -17.00
C LEU A 155 -1.58 15.02 -17.47
N VAL A 156 -0.26 15.06 -17.68
CA VAL A 156 0.45 16.29 -18.09
C VAL A 156 0.80 16.32 -19.58
N ASP A 157 0.65 15.21 -20.29
CA ASP A 157 0.91 15.08 -21.73
C ASP A 157 0.16 16.16 -22.54
N GLY A 158 0.90 16.97 -23.30
CA GLY A 158 0.34 18.06 -24.09
C GLY A 158 -0.11 19.29 -23.30
N THR A 159 0.23 19.37 -22.01
CA THR A 159 0.01 20.56 -21.17
C THR A 159 1.31 21.30 -20.92
N TRP A 160 1.22 22.57 -20.54
CA TRP A 160 2.40 23.36 -20.13
C TRP A 160 3.14 22.77 -18.90
N ALA A 161 2.49 21.89 -18.13
CA ALA A 161 3.06 21.24 -16.95
C ALA A 161 3.95 20.03 -17.29
N GLU A 162 4.00 19.61 -18.56
CA GLU A 162 4.77 18.45 -19.03
C GLU A 162 6.27 18.57 -18.70
N GLU A 163 6.85 19.76 -18.87
CA GLU A 163 8.27 20.02 -18.61
C GLU A 163 8.59 20.16 -17.11
N ALA A 164 7.58 20.41 -16.26
CA ALA A 164 7.76 20.66 -14.82
C ALA A 164 7.47 19.43 -13.94
N ALA A 165 6.58 18.54 -14.39
CA ALA A 165 6.13 17.41 -13.60
C ALA A 165 7.13 16.24 -13.64
N ARG A 166 7.45 15.70 -12.47
CA ARG A 166 8.21 14.45 -12.36
C ARG A 166 7.35 13.27 -12.79
N THR A 167 7.64 12.76 -13.97
CA THR A 167 6.98 11.57 -14.56
C THR A 167 7.85 10.32 -14.47
N GLY A 168 9.09 10.46 -13.99
CA GLY A 168 10.08 9.39 -13.87
C GLY A 168 9.69 8.28 -12.87
N TYR A 169 10.17 7.07 -13.14
CA TYR A 169 10.04 5.93 -12.24
C TYR A 169 11.14 5.94 -11.18
N GLU A 170 10.74 6.16 -9.92
CA GLU A 170 11.65 6.11 -8.77
C GLU A 170 11.18 5.04 -7.75
N PRO A 171 11.76 3.83 -7.78
CA PRO A 171 11.42 2.81 -6.80
C PRO A 171 11.87 3.19 -5.39
N SER A 172 11.08 2.83 -4.40
CA SER A 172 11.45 3.06 -3.00
C SER A 172 12.41 1.98 -2.49
N GLY A 173 13.68 2.35 -2.35
CA GLY A 173 14.71 1.46 -1.80
C GLY A 173 14.39 0.94 -0.39
N LEU A 174 13.71 1.74 0.44
CA LEU A 174 13.26 1.33 1.77
C LEU A 174 12.26 0.17 1.70
N TRP A 175 11.21 0.30 0.88
CA TRP A 175 10.21 -0.75 0.73
C TRP A 175 10.79 -2.04 0.12
N VAL A 176 11.73 -1.91 -0.83
CA VAL A 176 12.48 -3.05 -1.38
C VAL A 176 13.30 -3.75 -0.29
N LEU A 177 14.01 -2.99 0.55
CA LEU A 177 14.76 -3.54 1.68
C LEU A 177 13.84 -4.27 2.67
N VAL A 178 12.71 -3.66 3.04
CA VAL A 178 11.71 -4.30 3.92
C VAL A 178 11.19 -5.60 3.31
N ALA A 179 10.91 -5.62 2.00
CA ALA A 179 10.51 -6.85 1.32
C ALA A 179 11.58 -7.94 1.39
N ILE A 180 12.86 -7.61 1.16
CA ILE A 180 13.98 -8.55 1.27
C ILE A 180 14.06 -9.13 2.69
N LEU A 181 13.93 -8.28 3.72
CA LEU A 181 13.91 -8.74 5.11
C LEU A 181 12.73 -9.69 5.37
N LEU A 182 11.53 -9.38 4.88
CA LEU A 182 10.37 -10.24 5.00
C LEU A 182 10.56 -11.59 4.28
N PHE A 183 11.21 -11.60 3.11
CA PHE A 183 11.58 -12.85 2.43
C PHE A 183 12.56 -13.68 3.27
N ALA A 184 13.55 -13.04 3.91
CA ALA A 184 14.48 -13.71 4.80
C ALA A 184 13.75 -14.34 6.01
N VAL A 185 12.83 -13.60 6.64
CA VAL A 185 12.00 -14.13 7.73
C VAL A 185 11.12 -15.29 7.23
N ALA A 186 10.51 -15.19 6.06
CA ALA A 186 9.74 -16.30 5.47
C ALA A 186 10.61 -17.54 5.20
N GLY A 187 11.87 -17.34 4.77
CA GLY A 187 12.86 -18.39 4.63
C GLY A 187 13.19 -19.08 5.96
N ALA A 188 13.42 -18.30 7.01
CA ALA A 188 13.67 -18.82 8.36
C ALA A 188 12.49 -19.64 8.88
N PHE A 189 11.26 -19.18 8.66
CA PHE A 189 10.04 -19.93 9.02
C PHE A 189 9.97 -21.28 8.29
N ARG A 190 10.20 -21.31 6.97
CA ARG A 190 10.26 -22.57 6.21
C ARG A 190 11.30 -23.52 6.76
N HIS A 191 12.49 -23.03 7.08
CA HIS A 191 13.54 -23.85 7.65
C HIS A 191 13.14 -24.42 9.02
N GLY A 192 12.53 -23.61 9.87
CA GLY A 192 11.97 -24.05 11.16
C GLY A 192 10.89 -25.13 11.01
N THR A 193 9.97 -24.98 10.05
CA THR A 193 8.94 -26.00 9.78
C THR A 193 9.55 -27.35 9.36
N ARG A 194 10.63 -27.32 8.58
CA ARG A 194 11.33 -28.52 8.13
C ARG A 194 12.02 -29.25 9.28
N LEU A 195 12.73 -28.50 10.13
CA LEU A 195 13.41 -29.08 11.30
C LEU A 195 12.42 -29.77 12.24
N ARG A 196 11.23 -29.19 12.45
CA ARG A 196 10.17 -29.80 13.24
C ARG A 196 9.67 -31.12 12.64
N ALA A 197 9.42 -31.14 11.34
CA ALA A 197 8.99 -32.36 10.63
C ALA A 197 10.04 -33.47 10.73
N ASP A 198 11.33 -33.12 10.60
CA ASP A 198 12.44 -34.07 10.72
C ASP A 198 12.54 -34.66 12.15
N THR A 199 12.23 -33.87 13.20
CA THR A 199 12.23 -34.38 14.59
C THR A 199 11.02 -35.24 14.93
N GLU A 200 9.85 -34.93 14.37
CA GLU A 200 8.62 -35.72 14.60
C GLU A 200 8.67 -37.08 13.86
N GLY A 201 9.46 -37.19 12.79
CA GLY A 201 9.68 -38.44 12.05
C GLY A 201 10.72 -39.40 12.64
N LEU A 202 11.37 -39.03 13.74
CA LEU A 202 12.37 -39.85 14.43
C LEU A 202 11.85 -40.54 15.70
N VAL A 203 10.55 -40.38 16.03
CA VAL A 203 9.89 -40.95 17.21
C VAL A 203 8.92 -42.05 16.82
#